data_AF-A0A7S0ZXQ3-F1
#
_entry.id   AF-A0A7S0ZXQ3-F1
#
_cell.length_a   1.000
_cell.length_b   1.000
_cell.length_c   1.000
_cell.angle_alpha   90.00
_cell.angle_beta   90.00
_cell.angle_gamma   90.00
#
_symmetry.space_group_name_H-M   'P 1'
#
loop_
_entity.id
_entity.type
_entity.pdbx_description
1 polymer ?
#
loop_
_entity_poly.entity_id
_entity_poly.type
_entity_poly.pdbx_seq_one_letter_code
_entity_poly.pdbx_strand_id
1 'polypeptide(L)'
;EFQAMSNESVDLDSDYYYNYRAPPPTPPSTGDWPTFLSRDELVQSGSWAIYYYTVYGQYPTDGYPLSPGSLWMFYSEAILDSGVTCFPNSVGKCPTDGKIEGQVYNRNNAYAPRYSFWNWHPYPYSACGSHTWCE
;
A
#
# COMPACT_ATOMS: atom_id res chain seq x y z
N GLU A 1 -14.43 -57.97 -2.10
CA GLU A 1 -14.45 -57.18 -0.85
C GLU A 1 -13.76 -55.86 -1.13
N PHE A 2 -14.49 -54.75 -1.12
CA PHE A 2 -13.92 -53.42 -1.34
C PHE A 2 -13.52 -52.85 0.03
N GLN A 3 -12.22 -52.67 0.25
CA GLN A 3 -11.72 -51.95 1.42
C GLN A 3 -12.09 -50.48 1.29
N ALA A 4 -12.79 -49.96 2.31
CA ALA A 4 -13.02 -48.54 2.50
C ALA A 4 -11.68 -47.86 2.85
N MET A 5 -11.22 -46.95 1.99
CA MET A 5 -10.13 -46.05 2.34
C MET A 5 -10.69 -44.94 3.24
N SER A 6 -10.05 -44.79 4.38
CA SER A 6 -10.33 -43.73 5.37
C SER A 6 -10.25 -42.35 4.73
N ASN A 7 -11.30 -41.55 4.90
CA ASN A 7 -11.25 -40.11 4.69
C ASN A 7 -10.30 -39.49 5.72
N GLU A 8 -9.03 -39.31 5.34
CA GLU A 8 -8.22 -38.26 5.96
C GLU A 8 -8.83 -36.93 5.52
N SER A 9 -9.39 -36.20 6.50
CA SER A 9 -9.65 -34.78 6.36
C SER A 9 -8.33 -34.10 6.09
N VAL A 10 -8.05 -33.81 4.82
CA VAL A 10 -7.01 -32.86 4.45
C VAL A 10 -7.42 -31.55 5.07
N ASP A 11 -6.79 -31.19 6.19
CA ASP A 11 -6.78 -29.81 6.68
C ASP A 11 -6.27 -28.96 5.52
N LEU A 12 -7.19 -28.29 4.84
CA LEU A 12 -6.88 -27.34 3.78
C LEU A 12 -6.24 -26.13 4.46
N ASP A 13 -4.95 -26.26 4.70
CA ASP A 13 -4.11 -25.23 5.26
C ASP A 13 -4.29 -23.96 4.43
N SER A 14 -4.49 -22.83 5.12
CA SER A 14 -4.83 -21.54 4.52
C SER A 14 -3.83 -21.10 3.43
N ASP A 15 -2.66 -21.71 3.41
CA ASP A 15 -1.60 -21.57 2.42
C ASP A 15 -1.99 -22.00 1.00
N TYR A 16 -3.01 -22.85 0.81
CA TYR A 16 -3.44 -23.24 -0.54
C TYR A 16 -4.14 -22.10 -1.30
N TYR A 17 -4.90 -21.24 -0.61
CA TYR A 17 -5.52 -20.06 -1.22
C TYR A 17 -4.53 -18.94 -1.56
N TYR A 18 -3.35 -18.93 -0.92
CA TYR A 18 -2.30 -17.92 -1.14
C TYR A 18 -1.22 -18.32 -2.14
N ASN A 19 -1.30 -19.51 -2.76
CA ASN A 19 -0.20 -20.09 -3.55
C ASN A 19 -0.19 -19.78 -5.05
N TYR A 20 -0.87 -18.72 -5.52
CA TYR A 20 -0.74 -18.27 -6.91
C TYR A 20 0.04 -16.95 -7.01
N ARG A 21 1.37 -17.11 -7.04
CA ARG A 21 2.41 -16.12 -7.43
C ARG A 21 2.80 -15.14 -6.31
N ALA A 22 4.12 -15.05 -6.07
CA ALA A 22 4.71 -14.09 -5.15
C ALA A 22 4.17 -12.66 -5.42
N PRO A 23 3.96 -11.84 -4.35
CA PRO A 23 3.65 -10.43 -4.53
C PRO A 23 4.78 -9.79 -5.36
N PRO A 24 4.45 -8.83 -6.23
CA PRO A 24 5.44 -8.12 -7.02
C PRO A 24 6.47 -7.47 -6.09
N PRO A 25 7.72 -7.35 -6.55
CA PRO A 25 8.75 -6.71 -5.76
C PRO A 25 8.34 -5.27 -5.45
N THR A 26 8.34 -4.90 -4.18
CA THR A 26 8.30 -3.49 -3.78
C THR A 26 9.53 -2.81 -4.38
N PRO A 27 9.39 -1.60 -4.95
CA PRO A 27 10.56 -0.82 -5.34
C PRO A 27 11.52 -0.68 -4.16
N PRO A 28 12.85 -0.78 -4.38
CA PRO A 28 13.81 -0.45 -3.34
C PRO A 28 13.60 1.02 -2.94
N SER A 29 13.38 1.26 -1.65
CA SER A 29 13.13 2.59 -1.12
C SER A 29 13.93 2.84 0.16
N THR A 30 14.45 4.06 0.32
CA THR A 30 15.14 4.47 1.54
C THR A 30 14.76 5.90 1.84
N GLY A 31 13.83 6.10 2.78
CA GLY A 31 13.46 7.43 3.23
C GLY A 31 12.19 7.43 4.05
N ASP A 32 11.86 8.62 4.55
CA ASP A 32 10.60 8.92 5.20
C ASP A 32 9.56 9.37 4.17
N TRP A 33 8.29 9.39 4.57
CA TRP A 33 7.24 9.98 3.76
C TRP A 33 7.47 11.49 3.62
N PRO A 34 7.52 12.04 2.39
CA PRO A 34 7.66 13.48 2.22
C PRO A 34 6.36 14.18 2.60
N THR A 35 6.46 15.46 2.92
CA THR A 35 5.32 16.36 3.11
C THR A 35 5.47 17.53 2.17
N PHE A 36 4.42 17.82 1.41
CA PHE A 36 4.34 18.94 0.50
C PHE A 36 3.44 20.00 1.13
N LEU A 37 3.89 21.23 1.26
CA LEU A 37 3.12 22.32 1.86
C LEU A 37 2.17 22.99 0.86
N SER A 38 2.36 22.74 -0.44
CA SER A 38 1.54 23.31 -1.50
C SER A 38 1.56 22.45 -2.76
N ARG A 39 0.63 22.75 -3.68
CA ARG A 39 0.59 22.15 -5.02
C ARG A 39 1.88 22.37 -5.80
N ASP A 40 2.48 23.55 -5.70
CA ASP A 40 3.72 23.84 -6.43
C ASP A 40 4.88 23.00 -5.92
N GLU A 41 4.93 22.75 -4.61
CA GLU A 41 5.93 21.87 -4.01
C GLU A 41 5.73 20.41 -4.41
N LEU A 42 4.48 19.95 -4.44
CA LEU A 42 4.15 18.62 -4.99
C LEU A 42 4.63 18.53 -6.44
N VAL A 43 4.31 19.50 -7.30
CA VAL A 43 4.71 19.49 -8.71
C VAL A 43 6.24 19.49 -8.87
N GLN A 44 6.96 20.23 -8.00
CA GLN A 44 8.43 20.26 -7.99
C GLN A 44 9.07 18.94 -7.54
N SER A 45 8.35 18.09 -6.80
CA SER A 45 8.87 16.76 -6.42
C SER A 45 9.15 15.84 -7.61
N GLY A 46 8.51 16.10 -8.76
CA GLY A 46 8.66 15.30 -9.98
C GLY A 46 8.00 13.93 -9.87
N SER A 47 8.64 12.99 -9.17
CA SER A 47 8.20 11.59 -9.11
C SER A 47 6.86 11.43 -8.40
N TRP A 48 6.67 12.05 -7.23
CA TRP A 48 5.37 12.04 -6.55
C TRP A 48 4.31 12.78 -7.35
N ALA A 49 4.63 13.91 -7.99
CA ALA A 49 3.70 14.60 -8.88
C ALA A 49 3.18 13.68 -10.00
N ILE A 50 4.08 12.94 -10.66
CA ILE A 50 3.75 11.99 -11.73
C ILE A 50 2.87 10.86 -11.17
N TYR A 51 3.16 10.34 -9.98
CA TYR A 51 2.33 9.33 -9.33
C TYR A 51 0.89 9.81 -9.13
N TYR A 52 0.71 10.98 -8.49
CA TYR A 52 -0.63 11.53 -8.24
C TYR A 52 -1.40 11.77 -9.54
N TYR A 53 -0.73 12.31 -10.56
CA TYR A 53 -1.38 12.53 -11.85
C TYR A 53 -1.75 11.22 -12.54
N THR A 54 -0.89 10.21 -12.49
CA THR A 54 -1.13 8.88 -13.09
C THR A 54 -2.31 8.18 -12.44
N VAL A 55 -2.41 8.22 -11.11
CA VAL A 55 -3.45 7.49 -10.36
C VAL A 55 -4.78 8.24 -10.32
N TYR A 56 -4.76 9.56 -10.11
CA TYR A 56 -5.98 10.35 -9.88
C TYR A 56 -6.35 11.29 -11.04
N GLY A 57 -5.52 11.37 -12.08
CA GLY A 57 -5.75 12.19 -13.28
C GLY A 57 -5.52 13.69 -13.09
N GLN A 58 -5.21 14.14 -11.88
CA GLN A 58 -4.96 15.55 -11.54
C GLN A 58 -4.10 15.67 -10.29
N TYR A 59 -3.45 16.83 -10.11
CA TYR A 59 -2.79 17.16 -8.86
C TYR A 59 -3.83 17.61 -7.82
N PRO A 60 -3.72 17.19 -6.55
CA PRO A 60 -4.55 17.72 -5.47
C PRO A 60 -4.52 19.25 -5.43
N THR A 61 -5.71 19.86 -5.40
CA THR A 61 -5.89 21.32 -5.39
C THR A 61 -6.00 21.90 -3.98
N ASP A 62 -6.38 21.07 -3.02
CA ASP A 62 -6.57 21.38 -1.60
C ASP A 62 -6.00 20.25 -0.73
N GLY A 63 -6.19 20.33 0.60
CA GLY A 63 -5.73 19.30 1.54
C GLY A 63 -4.25 19.35 1.90
N TYR A 64 -3.55 20.45 1.59
CA TYR A 64 -2.18 20.67 2.03
C TYR A 64 -2.12 21.10 3.52
N PRO A 65 -1.07 20.71 4.28
CA PRO A 65 0.08 19.93 3.85
C PRO A 65 -0.27 18.48 3.52
N LEU A 66 0.22 17.99 2.39
CA LEU A 66 -0.08 16.69 1.82
C LEU A 66 1.13 15.78 1.99
N SER A 67 0.92 14.56 2.51
CA SER A 67 1.94 13.52 2.48
C SER A 67 1.42 12.30 1.74
N PRO A 68 2.22 11.64 0.88
CA PRO A 68 1.90 10.30 0.40
C PRO A 68 1.74 9.32 1.58
N GLY A 69 2.43 9.57 2.70
CA GLY A 69 2.25 8.81 3.94
C GLY A 69 0.86 8.92 4.56
N SER A 70 -0.03 9.77 4.03
CA SER A 70 -1.45 9.81 4.41
C SER A 70 -2.33 8.83 3.62
N LEU A 71 -1.82 8.22 2.54
CA LEU A 71 -2.55 7.22 1.76
C LEU A 71 -2.53 5.87 2.47
N TRP A 72 -3.57 5.05 2.29
CA TRP A 72 -3.59 3.66 2.76
C TRP A 72 -2.97 2.68 1.78
N MET A 73 -3.09 2.94 0.48
CA MET A 73 -2.71 2.01 -0.58
C MET A 73 -1.96 2.72 -1.70
N PHE A 74 -1.07 1.98 -2.34
CA PHE A 74 -0.33 2.45 -3.50
C PHE A 74 -0.35 1.42 -4.62
N TYR A 75 -0.43 1.90 -5.86
CA TYR A 75 -0.29 1.06 -7.05
C TYR A 75 1.20 0.89 -7.39
N SER A 76 1.69 -0.36 -7.31
CA SER A 76 3.12 -0.66 -7.45
C SER A 76 3.66 -0.27 -8.83
N GLU A 77 2.88 -0.51 -9.89
CA GLU A 77 3.27 -0.14 -11.26
C GLU A 77 3.37 1.38 -11.41
N ALA A 78 2.40 2.14 -10.90
CA ALA A 78 2.44 3.60 -10.95
C ALA A 78 3.62 4.19 -10.14
N ILE A 79 3.99 3.59 -9.01
CA ILE A 79 5.17 3.99 -8.23
C ILE A 79 6.47 3.76 -9.03
N LEU A 80 6.58 2.59 -9.69
CA LEU A 80 7.72 2.27 -10.54
C LEU A 80 7.82 3.22 -11.74
N ASP A 81 6.72 3.40 -12.46
CA ASP A 81 6.67 4.21 -13.68
C ASP A 81 6.89 5.70 -13.39
N SER A 82 6.51 6.17 -12.20
CA SER A 82 6.76 7.54 -11.74
C SER A 82 8.19 7.77 -11.22
N GLY A 83 8.98 6.71 -11.04
CA GLY A 83 10.34 6.80 -10.52
C GLY A 83 10.41 7.18 -9.03
N VAL A 84 9.35 6.92 -8.27
CA VAL A 84 9.34 7.16 -6.82
C VAL A 84 10.26 6.15 -6.12
N THR A 85 11.24 6.66 -5.37
CA THR A 85 12.24 5.86 -4.63
C THR A 85 12.36 6.24 -3.15
N CYS A 86 11.69 7.30 -2.73
CA CYS A 86 11.77 7.83 -1.36
C CYS A 86 10.45 7.58 -0.62
N PHE A 87 10.41 6.46 0.11
CA PHE A 87 9.37 6.06 1.06
C PHE A 87 9.91 4.95 1.97
N PRO A 88 9.25 4.61 3.10
CA PRO A 88 9.75 3.58 4.02
C PRO A 88 9.86 2.20 3.38
N ASN A 89 10.80 1.39 3.88
CA ASN A 89 10.92 -0.01 3.48
C ASN A 89 9.72 -0.83 3.96
N SER A 90 9.35 -1.83 3.14
CA SER A 90 8.28 -2.76 3.50
C SER A 90 8.68 -3.67 4.67
N VAL A 91 7.81 -3.77 5.67
CA VAL A 91 7.91 -4.76 6.77
C VAL A 91 7.29 -6.11 6.39
N GLY A 92 6.87 -6.28 5.14
CA GLY A 92 6.35 -7.53 4.60
C GLY A 92 4.85 -7.71 4.83
N LYS A 93 4.46 -8.25 5.99
CA LYS A 93 3.04 -8.47 6.35
C LYS A 93 2.47 -7.26 7.09
N CYS A 94 1.14 -7.11 7.07
CA CYS A 94 0.43 -6.11 7.87
C CYS A 94 0.94 -6.10 9.33
N PRO A 95 1.32 -4.93 9.89
CA PRO A 95 1.90 -4.84 11.24
C PRO A 95 0.97 -5.41 12.31
N THR A 96 1.44 -6.41 13.07
CA THR A 96 0.64 -7.08 14.09
C THR A 96 0.59 -6.34 15.43
N ASP A 97 1.61 -5.53 15.72
CA ASP A 97 1.62 -4.63 16.87
C ASP A 97 0.86 -3.33 16.60
N GLY A 98 0.58 -3.02 15.33
CA GLY A 98 -0.39 -2.04 14.85
C GLY A 98 -0.13 -0.60 15.29
N LYS A 99 1.08 -0.29 15.77
CA LYS A 99 1.39 0.96 16.49
C LYS A 99 2.15 2.01 15.67
N ILE A 100 2.91 1.58 14.67
CA ILE A 100 3.83 2.49 13.97
C ILE A 100 3.15 2.97 12.68
N GLU A 101 2.61 4.18 12.74
CA GLU A 101 2.08 4.90 11.57
C GLU A 101 3.16 5.02 10.49
N GLY A 102 2.75 4.93 9.22
CA GLY A 102 3.68 5.09 8.10
C GLY A 102 4.37 3.79 7.66
N GLN A 103 4.16 2.66 8.35
CA GLN A 103 4.81 1.40 7.98
C GLN A 103 4.27 0.84 6.66
N VAL A 104 5.18 0.60 5.73
CA VAL A 104 4.86 -0.01 4.44
C VAL A 104 4.74 -1.53 4.58
N TYR A 105 3.75 -2.15 3.96
CA TYR A 105 3.58 -3.60 3.92
C TYR A 105 2.97 -4.05 2.59
N ASN A 106 3.26 -5.28 2.17
CA ASN A 106 2.88 -5.78 0.84
C ASN A 106 1.72 -6.78 0.88
N ARG A 107 1.31 -7.20 2.08
CA ARG A 107 0.25 -8.19 2.27
C ARG A 107 -0.76 -7.69 3.29
N ASN A 108 -1.88 -7.18 2.77
CA ASN A 108 -3.02 -6.72 3.56
C ASN A 108 -4.00 -7.87 3.85
N ASN A 109 -4.64 -8.42 2.82
CA ASN A 109 -5.58 -9.55 2.94
C ASN A 109 -5.65 -10.34 1.61
N ALA A 110 -6.41 -11.45 1.60
CA ALA A 110 -6.56 -12.34 0.45
C ALA A 110 -7.17 -11.68 -0.80
N TYR A 111 -7.85 -10.55 -0.64
CA TYR A 111 -8.53 -9.81 -1.71
C TYR A 111 -7.74 -8.58 -2.17
N ALA A 112 -6.58 -8.30 -1.56
CA ALA A 112 -5.76 -7.19 -1.95
C ALA A 112 -5.30 -7.34 -3.42
N PRO A 113 -5.35 -6.27 -4.23
CA PRO A 113 -4.83 -6.31 -5.58
C PRO A 113 -3.37 -6.79 -5.60
N ARG A 114 -3.02 -7.59 -6.62
CA ARG A 114 -1.67 -8.14 -6.71
C ARG A 114 -0.60 -7.05 -6.80
N TYR A 115 -0.86 -5.97 -7.51
CA TYR A 115 0.08 -4.86 -7.74
C TYR A 115 -0.18 -3.68 -6.82
N SER A 116 -0.43 -3.96 -5.54
CA SER A 116 -0.48 -2.93 -4.51
C SER A 116 0.40 -3.22 -3.32
N PHE A 117 0.84 -2.14 -2.68
CA PHE A 117 1.37 -2.16 -1.33
C PHE A 117 0.61 -1.13 -0.50
N TRP A 118 0.82 -1.19 0.80
CA TRP A 118 -0.04 -0.52 1.77
C TRP A 118 0.80 0.22 2.78
N ASN A 119 0.20 1.23 3.38
CA ASN A 119 0.78 2.04 4.43
C ASN A 119 -0.15 1.98 5.65
N TRP A 120 0.46 1.67 6.79
CA TRP A 120 -0.27 1.42 8.03
C TRP A 120 -0.65 2.72 8.73
N HIS A 121 -1.91 2.80 9.15
CA HIS A 121 -2.41 3.85 10.03
C HIS A 121 -3.04 3.21 11.28
N PRO A 122 -2.58 3.55 12.49
CA PRO A 122 -3.08 2.96 13.72
C PRO A 122 -4.51 3.42 14.03
N TYR A 123 -5.29 2.55 14.66
CA TYR A 123 -6.57 2.96 15.28
C TYR A 123 -6.32 3.78 16.56
N PRO A 124 -7.11 4.82 16.85
CA PRO A 124 -8.17 5.38 16.02
C PRO A 124 -7.59 6.27 14.90
N TYR A 125 -8.01 6.01 13.67
CA TYR A 125 -7.71 6.89 12.54
C TYR A 125 -8.88 7.84 12.29
N SER A 126 -8.57 9.07 11.90
CA SER A 126 -9.58 9.99 11.39
C SER A 126 -9.87 9.61 9.95
N ALA A 127 -11.08 9.12 9.68
CA ALA A 127 -11.57 9.02 8.31
C ALA A 127 -11.57 10.42 7.67
N CYS A 128 -11.57 10.45 6.34
CA CYS A 128 -11.73 11.62 5.50
C CYS A 128 -12.52 12.78 6.14
N GLY A 129 -11.83 13.89 6.40
CA GLY A 129 -12.45 15.15 6.77
C GLY A 129 -13.34 15.67 5.63
N SER A 130 -14.38 16.42 5.97
CA SER A 130 -15.25 17.05 4.96
C SER A 130 -14.42 17.99 4.07
N HIS A 131 -14.54 17.86 2.74
CA HIS A 131 -13.79 18.63 1.74
C HIS A 131 -12.26 18.46 1.79
N THR A 132 -11.78 17.32 2.25
CA THR A 132 -10.35 16.99 2.20
C THR A 132 -10.12 15.89 1.18
N TRP A 133 -9.12 16.07 0.31
CA TRP A 133 -8.62 14.98 -0.51
C TRP A 133 -8.01 13.91 0.42
N CYS A 134 -8.56 12.70 0.36
CA CYS A 134 -8.15 11.58 1.19
C CYS A 134 -8.44 10.26 0.45
N GLU A 135 -7.59 9.27 0.70
CA GLU A 135 -7.75 7.87 0.33
C GLU A 135 -7.63 7.06 1.61
#